data_AF-A0A9D6H2B0-F1
#
_entry.id   AF-A0A9D6H2B0-F1
#
_cell.length_a   1.000
_cell.length_b   1.000
_cell.length_c   1.000
_cell.angle_alpha   90.00
_cell.angle_beta   90.00
_cell.angle_gamma   90.00
#
_symmetry.space_group_name_H-M   'P 1'
#
loop_
_entity.id
_entity.type
_entity.pdbx_description
1 polymer ?
#
loop_
_entity_poly.entity_id
_entity_poly.type
_entity_poly.pdbx_seq_one_letter_code
_entity_poly.pdbx_strand_id
1 'polypeptide(L)'
;MKLGKISPLAFSRMKQRGISIDALHHLLAHGQVEKHFDGGQVVYLDSPTAGPAWAGRPQPRLYALLDAAGEVLTVEKRVRLGD
;
A
#
# COMPACT_ATOMS: atom_id res chain seq x y z
N MET A 1 1.03 6.54 -15.89
CA MET A 1 2.26 5.84 -15.45
C MET A 1 2.09 4.35 -15.75
N LYS A 2 3.09 3.68 -16.30
CA LYS A 2 3.02 2.24 -16.59
C LYS A 2 3.20 1.52 -15.26
N LEU A 3 2.14 0.90 -14.75
CA LEU A 3 2.18 0.09 -13.53
C LEU A 3 3.30 -0.93 -13.71
N GLY A 4 4.35 -0.82 -12.90
CA GLY A 4 5.40 -1.83 -12.90
C GLY A 4 4.78 -3.17 -12.54
N LYS A 5 5.39 -4.23 -13.06
CA LYS A 5 4.87 -5.60 -12.91
C LYS A 5 4.55 -5.87 -11.44
N ILE A 6 3.53 -6.70 -11.18
CA ILE A 6 3.25 -7.15 -9.82
C ILE A 6 4.01 -8.45 -9.64
N SER A 7 4.89 -8.51 -8.64
CA SER A 7 5.59 -9.75 -8.35
C SER A 7 4.60 -10.85 -7.94
N PRO A 8 4.87 -12.14 -8.25
CA PRO A 8 3.99 -13.24 -7.87
C PRO A 8 3.78 -13.36 -6.35
N LEU A 9 4.78 -12.92 -5.57
CA LEU A 9 4.70 -12.84 -4.12
C LEU A 9 3.71 -11.76 -3.67
N ALA A 10 3.79 -10.56 -4.25
CA ALA A 10 2.84 -9.48 -3.97
C ALA A 10 1.41 -9.90 -4.33
N PHE A 11 1.23 -10.53 -5.49
CA PHE A 11 -0.08 -11.01 -5.93
C PHE A 11 -0.68 -12.07 -4.99
N SER A 12 0.14 -13.00 -4.51
CA SER A 12 -0.29 -14.02 -3.55
C SER A 12 -0.69 -13.39 -2.21
N ARG A 13 0.10 -12.42 -1.72
CA ARG A 13 -0.22 -11.68 -0.48
C ARG A 13 -1.48 -10.84 -0.60
N MET A 14 -1.68 -10.18 -1.75
CA MET A 14 -2.90 -9.43 -2.03
C MET A 14 -4.12 -10.34 -1.93
N LYS A 15 -4.09 -11.53 -2.55
CA LYS A 15 -5.17 -12.52 -2.44
C LYS A 15 -5.42 -12.97 -1.00
N GLN A 16 -4.36 -13.30 -0.25
CA GLN A 16 -4.47 -13.72 1.15
C GLN A 16 -5.05 -12.64 2.06
N ARG A 17 -4.83 -11.36 1.75
CA ARG A 17 -5.31 -10.22 2.53
C ARG A 17 -6.61 -9.61 2.00
N GLY A 18 -7.20 -10.18 0.94
CA GLY A 18 -8.40 -9.65 0.31
C GLY A 18 -8.22 -8.27 -0.32
N ILE A 19 -7.00 -7.95 -0.78
CA ILE A 19 -6.69 -6.69 -1.46
C ILE A 19 -6.93 -6.88 -2.95
N SER A 20 -7.93 -6.18 -3.49
CA SER A 20 -8.25 -6.19 -4.91
C SER A 20 -7.17 -5.48 -5.75
N ILE A 21 -7.03 -5.90 -7.01
CA ILE A 21 -6.16 -5.20 -7.98
C ILE A 21 -6.59 -3.74 -8.13
N ASP A 22 -7.89 -3.47 -8.10
CA ASP A 22 -8.44 -2.11 -8.13
C ASP A 22 -7.93 -1.25 -6.96
N ALA A 23 -7.86 -1.81 -5.75
CA ALA A 23 -7.31 -1.13 -4.58
C ALA A 23 -5.82 -0.82 -4.73
N LEU A 24 -5.06 -1.70 -5.39
CA LEU A 24 -3.67 -1.43 -5.74
C LEU A 24 -3.54 -0.32 -6.78
N HIS A 25 -4.35 -0.34 -7.83
CA HIS A 25 -4.35 0.74 -8.83
C HIS A 25 -4.71 2.08 -8.19
N HIS A 26 -5.71 2.09 -7.31
CA HIS A 26 -6.11 3.28 -6.57
C HIS A 26 -4.97 3.78 -5.66
N LEU A 27 -4.27 2.88 -4.97
CA LEU A 27 -3.09 3.22 -4.17
C LEU A 27 -1.96 3.79 -5.02
N LEU A 28 -1.67 3.22 -6.18
CA LEU A 28 -0.60 3.71 -7.05
C LEU A 28 -0.96 5.02 -7.76
N ALA A 29 -2.25 5.31 -7.95
CA ALA A 29 -2.73 6.53 -8.59
C ALA A 29 -2.88 7.71 -7.61
N HIS A 30 -3.31 7.44 -6.37
CA HIS A 30 -3.66 8.47 -5.38
C HIS A 30 -2.77 8.46 -4.13
N GLY A 31 -1.92 7.45 -3.97
CA GLY A 31 -1.06 7.30 -2.80
C GLY A 31 0.15 8.24 -2.83
N GLN A 32 0.63 8.58 -1.65
CA GLN A 32 1.86 9.34 -1.46
C GLN A 32 3.06 8.44 -1.66
N VAL A 33 3.97 8.84 -2.54
CA VAL A 33 5.20 8.10 -2.85
C VAL A 33 6.33 8.61 -1.97
N GLU A 34 6.85 7.77 -1.08
CA GLU A 34 8.14 7.97 -0.42
C GLU A 34 9.22 7.20 -1.15
N LYS A 35 10.27 7.88 -1.60
CA LYS A 35 11.44 7.23 -2.19
C LYS A 35 12.43 6.84 -1.10
N HIS A 36 12.86 5.58 -1.10
CA HIS A 36 13.94 5.11 -0.25
C HIS A 36 15.30 5.37 -0.90
N PHE A 37 16.34 5.43 -0.08
CA PHE A 37 17.70 5.73 -0.55
C PHE A 37 18.24 4.68 -1.53
N ASP A 38 17.80 3.42 -1.41
CA ASP A 38 18.17 2.31 -2.29
C ASP A 38 17.45 2.30 -3.66
N GLY A 39 16.74 3.37 -4.01
CA GLY A 39 15.98 3.49 -5.26
C GLY A 39 14.60 2.84 -5.22
N GLY A 40 14.32 2.02 -4.20
CA GLY A 40 12.98 1.53 -3.90
C GLY A 40 11.99 2.65 -3.55
N GLN A 41 10.70 2.38 -3.69
CA GLN A 41 9.64 3.35 -3.42
C GLN A 41 8.58 2.70 -2.54
N VAL A 42 8.06 3.42 -1.57
CA VAL A 42 6.90 3.01 -0.79
C VAL A 42 5.76 3.96 -1.11
N VAL A 43 4.65 3.42 -1.55
CA VAL A 43 3.44 4.19 -1.82
C VAL A 43 2.44 3.95 -0.71
N TYR A 44 2.04 5.00 -0.02
CA TYR A 44 1.06 4.95 1.06
C TYR A 44 -0.25 5.54 0.61
N LEU A 45 -1.33 4.84 0.92
CA LEU A 45 -2.68 5.38 0.81
C LEU A 45 -3.35 5.29 2.19
N ASP A 46 -3.66 6.46 2.74
CA ASP A 46 -4.54 6.55 3.91
C ASP A 46 -5.93 6.04 3.48
N SER A 47 -6.40 4.99 4.15
CA SER A 47 -7.68 4.38 3.75
C SER A 47 -8.81 5.37 4.06
N PRO A 48 -9.72 5.65 3.10
CA PRO A 48 -10.75 6.68 3.26
C PRO A 48 -11.85 6.31 4.28
N THR A 49 -11.71 5.20 5.01
CA THR A 49 -12.62 4.92 6.13
C THR A 49 -12.25 5.80 7.31
N ALA A 50 -12.76 7.03 7.28
CA ALA A 50 -12.89 7.89 8.44
C ALA A 50 -13.81 7.18 9.46
N GLY A 51 -13.21 6.38 10.33
CA GLY A 51 -13.82 6.07 11.61
C GLY A 51 -13.89 7.37 12.43
N PRO A 52 -14.93 7.57 13.26
CA PRO A 52 -15.11 8.79 14.03
C PRO A 52 -13.85 9.11 14.87
N ALA A 53 -13.40 10.36 14.76
CA ALA A 53 -12.14 10.89 15.30
C ALA A 53 -11.99 10.86 16.84
N TRP A 54 -12.96 10.27 17.57
CA TRP A 54 -12.92 10.13 19.04
C TRP A 54 -12.44 8.77 19.53
N ALA A 55 -12.34 7.77 18.67
CA ALA A 55 -11.61 6.57 19.01
C ALA A 55 -10.16 6.82 18.60
N GLY A 56 -9.21 6.84 19.55
CA GLY A 56 -7.76 6.79 19.31
C GLY A 56 -7.35 5.48 18.61
N ARG A 57 -8.00 5.17 17.49
CA ARG A 57 -7.91 3.92 16.79
C ARG A 57 -6.85 4.05 15.69
N PRO A 58 -6.03 3.01 15.53
CA PRO A 58 -5.06 2.91 14.46
C PRO A 58 -5.72 3.08 13.09
N GLN A 59 -5.45 4.17 12.38
CA GLN A 59 -5.97 4.32 11.01
C GLN A 59 -5.37 3.22 10.12
N PRO A 60 -6.19 2.45 9.39
CA PRO A 60 -5.68 1.47 8.45
C PRO A 60 -5.02 2.21 7.29
N ARG A 61 -3.70 2.07 7.15
CA ARG A 61 -2.92 2.61 6.03
C ARG A 61 -2.57 1.47 5.10
N LEU A 62 -3.00 1.55 3.85
CA LEU A 62 -2.57 0.62 2.80
C LEU A 62 -1.22 1.11 2.28
N TYR A 63 -0.25 0.22 2.11
CA TYR A 63 1.02 0.57 1.48
C TYR A 63 1.44 -0.48 0.46
N ALA A 64 2.09 -0.04 -0.60
CA ALA A 64 2.79 -0.90 -1.54
C ALA A 64 4.27 -0.56 -1.54
N LEU A 65 5.12 -1.58 -1.51
CA LEU A 65 6.55 -1.46 -1.72
C LEU A 65 6.85 -1.77 -3.18
N LEU A 66 7.62 -0.89 -3.81
CA LEU A 66 8.12 -1.01 -5.16
C LEU A 66 9.65 -1.03 -5.14
N ASP A 67 10.22 -1.81 -6.04
CA ASP A 67 11.65 -1.78 -6.35
C ASP A 67 12.02 -0.53 -7.19
N ALA A 68 13.31 -0.26 -7.35
CA ALA A 68 13.87 0.73 -8.27
C ALA A 68 13.40 0.54 -9.72
N ALA A 69 13.09 -0.70 -10.13
CA ALA A 69 12.48 -1.00 -11.44
C ALA A 69 10.98 -0.67 -11.51
N GLY A 70 10.36 -0.24 -10.40
CA GLY A 70 8.93 0.01 -10.25
C GLY A 70 8.09 -1.26 -10.06
N GLU A 71 8.70 -2.43 -9.88
CA GLU A 71 7.98 -3.69 -9.63
C GLU A 71 7.37 -3.70 -8.22
N VAL A 72 6.09 -4.07 -8.10
CA VAL A 72 5.42 -4.18 -6.81
C VAL A 72 5.90 -5.43 -6.09
N LEU A 73 6.68 -5.25 -5.03
CA LEU A 73 7.27 -6.30 -4.22
C LEU A 73 6.30 -6.82 -3.15
N THR A 74 5.50 -5.93 -2.55
CA THR A 74 4.47 -6.32 -1.58
C THR A 74 3.40 -5.24 -1.46
N VAL A 75 2.20 -5.65 -1.05
CA VAL A 75 1.08 -4.75 -0.72
C VAL A 75 0.51 -5.20 0.61
N GLU A 76 0.43 -4.29 1.58
CA GLU A 76 0.00 -4.61 2.93
C GLU A 76 -0.90 -3.53 3.51
N LYS A 77 -1.81 -3.94 4.39
CA LYS A 77 -2.69 -3.06 5.16
C LYS A 77 -2.17 -3.02 6.60
N ARG A 78 -1.53 -1.91 6.99
CA ARG A 78 -1.10 -1.69 8.37
C ARG A 78 -2.20 -1.00 9.16
N VAL A 79 -2.67 -1.65 10.20
CA VAL A 79 -3.47 -1.03 11.25
C VAL A 79 -2.44 -0.55 12.28
N ARG A 80 -2.15 0.76 12.33
CA ARG A 80 -1.11 1.32 13.20
C ARG A 80 -1.48 1.24 14.68
N LEU A 81 -1.54 0.04 15.28
CA LEU A 81 -2.02 -0.21 16.67
C LEU A 81 -1.57 0.95 17.57
N GLY A 82 -2.53 1.78 17.98
CA GLY A 82 -2.25 2.91 18.86
C GLY A 82 -1.70 2.35 20.16
N ASP A 83 -0.63 2.99 20.64
CA ASP A 83 0.05 2.74 21.91
C ASP A 83 -0.94 2.56 23.08
#